data_AF-A0A6A6NUF7-F1
#
_entry.id   AF-A0A6A6NUF7-F1
#
_cell.length_a   1.000
_cell.length_b   1.000
_cell.length_c   1.000
_cell.angle_alpha   90.00
_cell.angle_beta   90.00
_cell.angle_gamma   90.00
#
_symmetry.space_group_name_H-M   'P 1'
#
loop_
_entity.id
_entity.type
_entity.pdbx_description
1 polymer ?
#
loop_
_entity_poly.entity_id
_entity_poly.type
_entity_poly.pdbx_seq_one_letter_code
_entity_poly.pdbx_strand_id
1 'polypeptide(L)'
;MPSTRKKDKPWDTDDIDKWKINPFTPQDNAGGTFAEESSFATLFPKYREKYLREAWPLVTRSLAPHGIACTLDLVAGSMTVATTRKTYDPAAILKARDMIKLLARSVPAPQAVKMLDDGIACDIIKIRGLVRNRDRFVKRRQRILGPGGSTLKAIELLTETYILVQGNTVSVMGPYKGLKEVRRIVLDTMNNVHPIYAVKELMIKRELAKDPALANEDWSRFLPNFKKRTLSKRKKPLKVTDKSKKPYTPFPPPREKSKIDLQIESGEYFLSKEAKARKDRERREEASRAKRQEKMKEREKEFVPPKEPGVEKERKRKRKEGENGEEKKKKKKKSKANGEVDS
;
A
#
# COMPACT_ATOMS: atom_id res chain seq x y z
N MET A 1 -9.49 25.37 32.54
CA MET A 1 -10.88 25.20 33.04
C MET A 1 -11.62 26.50 32.83
N PRO A 2 -12.82 26.51 32.22
CA PRO A 2 -13.65 27.71 32.23
C PRO A 2 -14.01 28.04 33.68
N SER A 3 -13.90 29.32 34.05
CA SER A 3 -14.19 29.83 35.40
C SER A 3 -15.57 29.36 35.88
N THR A 4 -15.64 28.75 37.06
CA THR A 4 -16.88 28.32 37.73
C THR A 4 -17.66 29.47 38.34
N ARG A 5 -17.11 30.69 38.34
CA ARG A 5 -17.73 31.88 38.92
C ARG A 5 -18.46 32.66 37.82
N LYS A 6 -19.77 32.41 37.66
CA LYS A 6 -20.67 33.22 36.83
C LYS A 6 -21.02 34.49 37.61
N LYS A 7 -20.20 35.53 37.51
CA LYS A 7 -20.63 36.90 37.84
C LYS A 7 -21.42 37.44 36.67
N ASP A 8 -22.52 38.13 36.93
CA ASP A 8 -23.26 38.84 35.89
C ASP A 8 -22.34 39.87 35.25
N LYS A 9 -22.30 39.87 33.92
CA LYS A 9 -21.53 40.80 33.11
C LYS A 9 -22.53 41.68 32.36
N PRO A 10 -22.88 42.86 32.91
CA PRO A 10 -23.87 43.75 32.29
C PRO A 10 -23.52 44.18 30.85
N TRP A 11 -22.23 44.09 30.50
CA TRP A 11 -21.70 44.38 29.17
C TRP A 11 -21.68 43.18 28.21
N ASP A 12 -22.07 41.99 28.66
CA ASP A 12 -22.06 40.74 27.89
C ASP A 12 -23.51 40.33 27.57
N THR A 13 -24.20 41.16 26.79
CA THR A 13 -25.56 40.91 26.32
C THR A 13 -25.59 39.88 25.19
N ASP A 14 -26.69 39.14 25.07
CA ASP A 14 -26.85 38.08 24.05
C ASP A 14 -26.81 38.60 22.60
N ASP A 15 -26.98 39.91 22.40
CA ASP A 15 -26.90 40.59 21.10
C ASP A 15 -25.45 40.76 20.58
N ILE A 16 -24.44 40.60 21.44
CA ILE A 16 -23.04 40.82 21.08
C ILE A 16 -22.45 39.56 20.45
N ASP A 17 -22.15 39.62 19.15
CA ASP A 17 -21.42 38.56 18.46
C ASP A 17 -19.94 38.54 18.90
N LYS A 18 -19.66 37.69 19.89
CA LYS A 18 -18.31 37.49 20.47
C LYS A 18 -17.30 36.92 19.48
N TRP A 19 -17.74 36.43 18.31
CA TRP A 19 -16.90 35.79 17.30
C TRP A 19 -16.69 36.66 16.06
N LYS A 20 -17.25 37.87 16.03
CA LYS A 20 -17.03 38.82 14.95
C LYS A 20 -15.58 39.31 14.97
N ILE A 21 -14.87 39.03 13.88
CA ILE A 21 -13.49 39.49 13.68
C ILE A 21 -13.55 40.91 13.11
N ASN A 22 -13.15 41.89 13.91
CA ASN A 22 -13.02 43.27 13.45
C ASN A 22 -11.64 43.47 12.79
N PRO A 23 -11.55 44.23 11.68
CA PRO A 23 -10.28 44.50 11.04
C PRO A 23 -9.39 45.32 11.98
N PHE A 24 -8.11 44.94 12.07
CA PHE A 24 -7.14 45.68 12.86
C PHE A 24 -6.67 46.92 12.09
N THR A 25 -6.93 48.10 12.64
CA THR A 25 -6.57 49.38 12.01
C THR A 25 -5.28 49.95 12.60
N PRO A 26 -4.59 50.87 11.90
CA PRO A 26 -3.40 51.53 12.46
C PRO A 26 -3.64 52.23 13.80
N GLN A 27 -4.87 52.69 14.07
CA GLN A 27 -5.27 53.34 15.32
C GLN A 27 -5.33 52.37 16.50
N ASP A 28 -5.58 51.09 16.25
CA ASP A 28 -5.67 50.06 17.29
C ASP A 28 -4.28 49.66 17.85
N ASN A 29 -3.20 50.14 17.22
CA ASN A 29 -1.83 49.88 17.65
C ASN A 29 -1.42 50.75 18.85
N ALA A 30 -2.03 50.52 20.00
CA ALA A 30 -1.74 51.24 21.25
C ALA A 30 -0.31 51.04 21.77
N GLY A 31 0.37 49.95 21.35
CA GLY A 31 1.75 49.63 21.74
C GLY A 31 2.84 50.32 20.91
N GLY A 32 2.47 51.02 19.83
CA GLY A 32 3.42 51.68 18.94
C GLY A 32 4.19 50.72 18.03
N THR A 33 5.33 51.16 17.50
CA THR A 33 6.10 50.39 16.52
C THR A 33 6.84 49.21 17.16
N PHE A 34 6.95 48.08 16.46
CA PHE A 34 7.72 46.94 16.94
C PHE A 34 9.19 47.30 17.20
N ALA A 35 9.70 46.85 18.36
CA ALA A 35 11.11 47.00 18.72
C ALA A 35 12.01 45.99 18.00
N GLU A 36 11.48 44.80 17.72
CA GLU A 36 12.18 43.69 17.09
C GLU A 36 11.69 43.45 15.66
N GLU A 37 12.57 42.90 14.81
CA GLU A 37 12.26 42.54 13.44
C GLU A 37 11.91 41.05 13.33
N SER A 38 10.74 40.75 12.78
CA SER A 38 10.36 39.40 12.37
C SER A 38 10.61 39.21 10.88
N SER A 39 11.40 38.20 10.52
CA SER A 39 11.73 37.87 9.14
C SER A 39 11.47 36.41 8.82
N PHE A 40 10.85 36.13 7.68
CA PHE A 40 10.59 34.79 7.17
C PHE A 40 11.06 34.66 5.73
N ALA A 41 11.79 33.58 5.45
CA ALA A 41 12.23 33.23 4.10
C ALA A 41 11.60 31.90 3.63
N THR A 42 11.36 31.78 2.34
CA THR A 42 10.96 30.52 1.69
C THR A 42 11.67 30.35 0.35
N LEU A 43 12.27 29.18 0.17
CA LEU A 43 12.91 28.79 -1.09
C LEU A 43 11.87 28.43 -2.15
N PHE A 44 12.12 28.79 -3.41
CA PHE A 44 11.30 28.41 -4.54
C PHE A 44 12.10 27.64 -5.60
N PRO A 45 11.46 26.72 -6.36
CA PRO A 45 12.14 26.01 -7.44
C PRO A 45 12.55 26.92 -8.59
N LYS A 46 13.68 26.65 -9.23
CA LYS A 46 14.23 27.44 -10.36
C LYS A 46 13.22 27.73 -11.49
N TYR A 47 12.33 26.78 -11.81
CA TYR A 47 11.32 26.98 -12.86
C TYR A 47 10.28 28.06 -12.53
N ARG A 48 10.15 28.50 -11.27
CA ARG A 48 9.24 29.57 -10.85
C ARG A 48 9.82 30.96 -11.01
N GLU A 49 11.14 31.06 -11.19
CA GLU A 49 11.86 32.33 -11.20
C GLU A 49 11.28 33.34 -12.19
N LYS A 50 11.06 32.94 -13.45
CA LYS A 50 10.51 33.82 -14.49
C LYS A 50 9.16 34.42 -14.08
N TYR A 51 8.24 33.58 -13.62
CA TYR A 51 6.92 34.04 -13.18
C TYR A 51 7.00 34.93 -11.94
N LEU A 52 7.83 34.56 -10.96
CA LEU A 52 7.96 35.34 -9.73
C LEU A 52 8.54 36.72 -10.02
N ARG A 53 9.52 36.83 -10.92
CA ARG A 53 10.08 38.11 -11.36
C ARG A 53 9.02 39.02 -12.00
N GLU A 54 8.19 38.47 -12.88
CA GLU A 54 7.11 39.21 -13.54
C GLU A 54 5.99 39.63 -12.56
N ALA A 55 5.64 38.75 -11.61
CA ALA A 55 4.56 38.98 -10.65
C ALA A 55 4.99 39.75 -9.39
N TRP A 56 6.29 39.89 -9.12
CA TRP A 56 6.81 40.51 -7.89
C TRP A 56 6.29 41.93 -7.63
N PRO A 57 6.16 42.83 -8.63
CA PRO A 57 5.63 44.17 -8.40
C PRO A 57 4.21 44.18 -7.82
N LEU A 58 3.39 43.17 -8.13
CA LEU A 58 2.07 43.01 -7.53
C LEU A 58 2.20 42.65 -6.04
N VAL A 59 3.09 41.72 -5.70
CA VAL A 59 3.35 41.29 -4.32
C VAL A 59 3.81 42.46 -3.45
N THR A 60 4.78 43.24 -3.94
CA THR A 60 5.28 44.43 -3.22
C THR A 60 4.17 45.45 -2.98
N ARG A 61 3.33 45.71 -4.00
CA ARG A 61 2.22 46.65 -3.88
C ARG A 61 1.17 46.18 -2.89
N SER A 62 0.91 44.88 -2.82
CA SER A 62 -0.05 44.30 -1.89
C SER A 62 0.46 44.27 -0.44
N LEU A 63 1.76 44.15 -0.21
CA LEU A 63 2.35 44.14 1.14
C LEU A 63 2.66 45.54 1.69
N ALA A 64 2.84 46.54 0.82
CA ALA A 64 3.16 47.91 1.23
C ALA A 64 2.14 48.55 2.19
N PRO A 65 0.80 48.41 2.00
CA PRO A 65 -0.20 48.94 2.94
C PRO A 65 -0.08 48.36 4.35
N HIS A 66 0.38 47.12 4.48
CA HIS A 66 0.59 46.47 5.77
C HIS A 66 1.96 46.81 6.39
N GLY A 67 2.77 47.64 5.72
CA GLY A 67 4.11 48.01 6.19
C GLY A 67 5.08 46.83 6.21
N ILE A 68 4.91 45.81 5.37
CA ILE A 68 5.78 44.63 5.30
C ILE A 68 6.75 44.78 4.12
N ALA A 69 8.04 44.62 4.38
CA ALA A 69 9.06 44.58 3.34
C ALA A 69 9.12 43.17 2.72
N CYS A 70 9.36 43.10 1.42
CA CYS A 70 9.56 41.83 0.72
C CYS A 70 10.72 41.92 -0.27
N THR A 71 11.58 40.90 -0.27
CA THR A 71 12.71 40.78 -1.18
C THR A 71 12.65 39.46 -1.96
N LEU A 72 13.05 39.52 -3.23
CA LEU A 72 13.16 38.37 -4.11
C LEU A 72 14.62 38.19 -4.50
N ASP A 73 15.23 37.12 -4.00
CA ASP A 73 16.59 36.72 -4.36
C ASP A 73 16.54 35.65 -5.44
N LEU A 74 17.01 36.00 -6.63
CA LEU A 74 17.08 35.12 -7.80
C LEU A 74 18.33 34.24 -7.79
N VAL A 75 19.39 34.63 -7.07
CA VAL A 75 20.65 33.88 -6.97
C VAL A 75 20.48 32.72 -6.00
N ALA A 76 20.01 33.00 -4.78
CA ALA A 76 19.70 31.95 -3.81
C ALA A 76 18.38 31.22 -4.11
N GLY A 77 17.49 31.83 -4.90
CA GLY A 77 16.16 31.29 -5.18
C GLY A 77 15.24 31.34 -3.96
N SER A 78 15.26 32.45 -3.23
CA SER A 78 14.46 32.67 -2.01
C SER A 78 13.60 33.92 -2.08
N MET A 79 12.42 33.85 -1.48
CA MET A 79 11.56 35.00 -1.18
C MET A 79 11.62 35.25 0.32
N THR A 80 11.82 36.50 0.72
CA THR A 80 11.87 36.90 2.12
C THR A 80 10.84 38.00 2.38
N VAL A 81 10.15 37.91 3.53
CA VAL A 81 9.26 38.96 4.04
C VAL A 81 9.71 39.34 5.44
N ALA A 82 9.72 40.62 5.73
CA ALA A 82 10.16 41.16 7.02
C ALA A 82 9.23 42.29 7.49
N THR A 83 9.00 42.35 8.79
CA THR A 83 8.32 43.49 9.43
C THR A 83 9.20 44.74 9.34
N THR A 84 8.58 45.91 9.25
CA THR A 84 9.28 47.19 9.29
C THR A 84 8.78 48.01 10.47
N ARG A 85 9.43 49.16 10.73
CA ARG A 85 8.94 50.14 11.72
C ARG A 85 7.55 50.69 11.40
N LYS A 86 7.03 50.48 10.20
CA LYS A 86 5.68 50.91 9.77
C LYS A 86 4.63 49.81 9.88
N THR A 87 5.02 48.59 10.24
CA THR A 87 4.05 47.50 10.46
C THR A 87 3.25 47.81 11.71
N TYR A 88 1.92 47.89 11.57
CA TYR A 88 1.00 48.15 12.67
C TYR A 88 0.31 46.86 13.15
N ASP A 89 -0.01 45.93 12.24
CA ASP A 89 -0.63 44.64 12.56
C ASP A 89 0.43 43.57 12.89
N PRO A 90 0.49 43.04 14.12
CA PRO A 90 1.45 41.99 14.51
C PRO A 90 1.22 40.66 13.79
N ALA A 91 0.00 40.35 13.34
CA ALA A 91 -0.33 39.09 12.69
C ALA A 91 -0.10 39.12 11.17
N ALA A 92 -0.02 40.31 10.56
CA ALA A 92 0.15 40.47 9.11
C ALA A 92 1.40 39.75 8.57
N ILE A 93 2.49 39.69 9.35
CA ILE A 93 3.71 38.98 8.95
C ILE A 93 3.49 37.47 8.78
N LEU A 94 2.59 36.87 9.57
CA LEU A 94 2.26 35.44 9.47
C LEU A 94 1.48 35.16 8.17
N LYS A 95 0.58 36.07 7.79
CA LYS A 95 -0.14 36.00 6.50
C LYS A 95 0.83 36.18 5.32
N ALA A 96 1.75 37.14 5.42
CA ALA A 96 2.78 37.36 4.39
C ALA A 96 3.69 36.13 4.21
N ARG A 97 4.10 35.50 5.32
CA ARG A 97 4.84 34.23 5.33
C ARG A 97 4.08 33.14 4.58
N ASP A 98 2.78 33.01 4.84
CA ASP A 98 1.96 31.97 4.21
C ASP A 98 1.70 32.27 2.73
N MET A 99 1.58 33.54 2.35
CA MET A 99 1.53 33.98 0.95
C MET A 99 2.79 33.58 0.18
N ILE A 100 4.00 33.83 0.69
CA ILE A 100 5.25 33.43 0.00
C ILE A 100 5.39 31.91 -0.10
N LYS A 101 4.91 31.14 0.88
CA LYS A 101 4.84 29.68 0.79
C LYS A 101 3.91 29.21 -0.33
N LEU A 102 2.77 29.87 -0.52
CA LEU A 102 1.84 29.56 -1.61
C LEU A 102 2.45 29.88 -2.98
N LEU A 103 3.13 31.01 -3.12
CA LEU A 103 3.86 31.39 -4.34
C LEU A 103 4.94 30.36 -4.71
N ALA A 104 5.67 29.84 -3.72
CA ALA A 104 6.65 28.77 -3.89
C ALA A 104 6.00 27.44 -4.33
N ARG A 105 4.72 27.22 -3.97
CA ARG A 105 3.89 26.09 -4.43
C ARG A 105 3.12 26.38 -5.72
N SER A 106 3.58 27.36 -6.49
CA SER A 106 3.02 27.77 -7.79
C SER A 106 1.57 28.23 -7.80
N VAL A 107 1.06 28.69 -6.66
CA VAL A 107 -0.20 29.44 -6.66
C VAL A 107 0.03 30.78 -7.39
N PRO A 108 -0.88 31.20 -8.29
CA PRO A 108 -0.77 32.50 -8.96
C PRO A 108 -0.82 33.67 -7.96
N ALA A 109 -0.04 34.72 -8.20
CA ALA A 109 0.05 35.88 -7.32
C ALA A 109 -1.30 36.57 -7.04
N PRO A 110 -2.19 36.81 -8.03
CA PRO A 110 -3.50 37.41 -7.76
C PRO A 110 -4.36 36.59 -6.79
N GLN A 111 -4.19 35.26 -6.80
CA GLN A 111 -4.90 34.38 -5.88
C GLN A 111 -4.21 34.32 -4.51
N ALA A 112 -2.87 34.32 -4.49
CA ALA A 112 -2.09 34.29 -3.25
C ALA A 112 -2.26 35.56 -2.41
N VAL A 113 -2.45 36.74 -3.04
CA VAL A 113 -2.66 38.03 -2.34
C VAL A 113 -3.90 38.01 -1.45
N LYS A 114 -4.93 37.24 -1.79
CA LYS A 114 -6.13 37.05 -0.94
C LYS A 114 -5.82 36.42 0.42
N MET A 115 -4.61 35.91 0.64
CA MET A 115 -4.14 35.44 1.95
C MET A 115 -3.97 36.58 2.97
N LEU A 116 -3.89 37.83 2.51
CA LEU A 116 -3.80 39.00 3.39
C LEU A 116 -5.15 39.35 4.03
N ASP A 117 -6.26 38.98 3.37
CA ASP A 117 -7.61 39.21 3.86
C ASP A 117 -7.92 38.37 5.10
N ASP A 118 -8.74 38.91 6.01
CA ASP A 118 -9.21 38.19 7.18
C ASP A 118 -10.19 37.07 6.82
N GLY A 119 -10.16 35.98 7.59
CA GLY A 119 -11.03 34.81 7.36
C GLY A 119 -10.55 33.83 6.28
N ILE A 120 -9.54 34.21 5.49
CA ILE A 120 -8.88 33.32 4.54
C ILE A 120 -7.62 32.74 5.19
N ALA A 121 -7.52 31.41 5.20
CA ALA A 121 -6.33 30.70 5.62
C ALA A 121 -5.83 29.80 4.49
N CYS A 122 -4.61 29.29 4.64
CA CYS A 122 -4.05 28.32 3.71
C CYS A 122 -3.73 26.99 4.39
N ASP A 123 -3.74 25.93 3.59
CA ASP A 123 -3.32 24.61 4.01
C ASP A 123 -2.51 23.91 2.91
N ILE A 124 -1.32 23.42 3.25
CA ILE A 124 -0.43 22.69 2.35
C ILE A 124 -0.42 21.22 2.76
N ILE A 125 -1.26 20.42 2.10
CA ILE A 125 -1.44 19.01 2.41
C ILE A 125 -0.36 18.19 1.72
N LYS A 126 0.50 17.54 2.50
CA LYS A 126 1.52 16.62 1.99
C LYS A 126 0.90 15.28 1.63
N ILE A 127 0.91 14.96 0.33
CA ILE A 127 0.42 13.67 -0.20
C ILE A 127 1.55 12.67 -0.48
N ARG A 128 2.82 13.12 -0.47
CA ARG A 128 3.99 12.26 -0.63
C ARG A 128 4.09 11.24 0.51
N GLY A 129 4.29 9.98 0.16
CA GLY A 129 4.50 8.90 1.13
C GLY A 129 3.21 8.18 1.57
N LEU A 130 2.04 8.74 1.28
CA LEU A 130 0.74 8.09 1.57
C LEU A 130 0.51 6.83 0.73
N VAL A 131 1.15 6.75 -0.45
CA VAL A 131 1.05 5.63 -1.37
C VAL A 131 2.45 5.15 -1.73
N ARG A 132 2.74 3.86 -1.50
CA ARG A 132 4.06 3.26 -1.77
C ARG A 132 4.41 3.20 -3.25
N ASN A 133 3.45 2.81 -4.09
CA ASN A 133 3.68 2.63 -5.52
C ASN A 133 3.45 3.95 -6.28
N ARG A 134 4.42 4.34 -7.12
CA ARG A 134 4.41 5.57 -7.92
C ARG A 134 3.21 5.64 -8.87
N ASP A 135 2.88 4.59 -9.59
CA ASP A 135 1.77 4.59 -10.56
C ASP A 135 0.43 4.75 -9.84
N ARG A 136 0.28 4.10 -8.69
CA ARG A 136 -0.89 4.23 -7.84
C ARG A 136 -1.02 5.65 -7.28
N PHE A 137 0.10 6.27 -6.91
CA PHE A 137 0.15 7.66 -6.46
C PHE A 137 -0.32 8.60 -7.57
N VAL A 138 0.21 8.47 -8.79
CA VAL A 138 -0.19 9.30 -9.94
C VAL A 138 -1.67 9.13 -10.25
N LYS A 139 -2.18 7.88 -10.27
CA LYS A 139 -3.61 7.61 -10.51
C LYS A 139 -4.51 8.19 -9.41
N ARG A 140 -4.13 8.10 -8.13
CA ARG A 140 -4.91 8.68 -7.02
C ARG A 140 -4.83 10.21 -6.99
N ARG A 141 -3.69 10.79 -7.32
CA ARG A 141 -3.55 12.25 -7.48
C ARG A 141 -4.42 12.75 -8.63
N GLN A 142 -4.38 12.09 -9.79
CA GLN A 142 -5.23 12.43 -10.93
C GLN A 142 -6.72 12.30 -10.61
N ARG A 143 -7.09 11.33 -9.76
CA ARG A 143 -8.47 11.17 -9.27
C ARG A 143 -8.97 12.37 -8.47
N ILE A 144 -8.10 13.08 -7.75
CA ILE A 144 -8.47 14.33 -7.05
C ILE A 144 -8.86 15.42 -8.05
N LEU A 145 -8.14 15.54 -9.17
CA LEU A 145 -8.48 16.47 -10.24
C LEU A 145 -9.80 16.07 -10.92
N GLY A 146 -9.94 14.77 -11.22
CA GLY A 146 -11.03 14.24 -12.02
C GLY A 146 -10.85 14.49 -13.52
N PRO A 147 -11.75 13.97 -14.37
CA PRO A 147 -11.73 14.22 -15.80
C PRO A 147 -11.99 15.71 -16.07
N GLY A 148 -11.11 16.36 -16.84
CA GLY A 148 -11.21 17.78 -17.16
C GLY A 148 -11.18 18.74 -15.96
N GLY A 149 -10.74 18.29 -14.77
CA GLY A 149 -10.77 19.11 -13.55
C GLY A 149 -12.15 19.26 -12.89
N SER A 150 -13.18 18.54 -13.38
CA SER A 150 -14.56 18.64 -12.89
C SER A 150 -14.72 18.33 -11.40
N THR A 151 -14.04 17.29 -10.91
CA THR A 151 -14.11 16.89 -9.48
C THR A 151 -13.45 17.95 -8.59
N LEU A 152 -12.29 18.46 -9.00
CA LEU A 152 -11.62 19.56 -8.30
C LEU A 152 -12.53 20.79 -8.22
N LYS A 153 -13.10 21.21 -9.36
CA LYS A 153 -13.97 22.38 -9.44
C LYS A 153 -15.22 22.22 -8.58
N ALA A 154 -15.83 21.03 -8.56
CA ALA A 154 -16.96 20.75 -7.69
C ALA A 154 -16.60 20.89 -6.20
N ILE A 155 -15.43 20.39 -5.78
CA ILE A 155 -14.95 20.56 -4.40
C ILE A 155 -14.74 22.04 -4.11
N GLU A 156 -14.03 22.78 -4.99
CA GLU A 156 -13.78 24.21 -4.82
C GLU A 156 -15.06 25.04 -4.59
N LEU A 157 -16.11 24.77 -5.37
CA LEU A 157 -17.40 25.47 -5.25
C LEU A 157 -18.16 25.08 -3.99
N LEU A 158 -18.08 23.82 -3.57
CA LEU A 158 -18.78 23.33 -2.37
C LEU A 158 -18.12 23.83 -1.08
N THR A 159 -16.79 23.88 -1.03
CA THR A 159 -16.04 24.27 0.16
C THR A 159 -15.60 25.74 0.16
N GLU A 160 -15.90 26.49 -0.91
CA GLU A 160 -15.52 27.90 -1.09
C GLU A 160 -14.00 28.12 -0.95
N THR A 161 -13.24 27.13 -1.45
CA THR A 161 -11.78 27.13 -1.41
C THR A 161 -11.20 27.13 -2.81
N TYR A 162 -9.99 27.67 -2.95
CA TYR A 162 -9.13 27.46 -4.10
C TYR A 162 -8.20 26.27 -3.86
N ILE A 163 -8.11 25.33 -4.79
CA ILE A 163 -7.31 24.11 -4.64
C ILE A 163 -6.34 23.98 -5.81
N LEU A 164 -5.05 23.87 -5.50
CA LEU A 164 -4.01 23.60 -6.48
C LEU A 164 -3.30 22.29 -6.16
N VAL A 165 -3.48 21.30 -7.04
CA VAL A 165 -2.83 19.99 -6.93
C VAL A 165 -1.54 20.01 -7.76
N GLN A 166 -0.39 20.06 -7.09
CA GLN A 166 0.91 20.07 -7.79
C GLN A 166 1.93 19.14 -7.14
N GLY A 167 2.49 18.25 -7.98
CA GLY A 167 3.58 17.37 -7.60
C GLY A 167 3.20 16.46 -6.43
N ASN A 168 3.75 16.79 -5.26
CA ASN A 168 3.73 16.00 -4.03
C ASN A 168 2.89 16.63 -2.90
N THR A 169 2.25 17.76 -3.19
CA THR A 169 1.43 18.52 -2.24
C THR A 169 0.15 18.99 -2.91
N VAL A 170 -0.88 19.21 -2.09
CA VAL A 170 -2.10 19.92 -2.50
C VAL A 170 -2.17 21.18 -1.68
N SER A 171 -2.11 22.34 -2.34
CA SER A 171 -2.26 23.65 -1.70
C SER A 171 -3.73 24.03 -1.74
N VAL A 172 -4.25 24.50 -0.61
CA VAL A 172 -5.65 24.91 -0.45
C VAL A 172 -5.67 26.29 0.18
N MET A 173 -6.57 27.16 -0.28
CA MET A 173 -6.83 28.47 0.31
C MET A 173 -8.32 28.68 0.50
N GLY A 174 -8.75 29.25 1.62
CA GLY A 174 -10.14 29.59 1.85
C GLY A 174 -10.52 29.57 3.34
N PRO A 175 -11.81 29.46 3.67
CA PRO A 175 -12.28 29.50 5.05
C PRO A 175 -11.90 28.23 5.82
N TYR A 176 -11.71 28.36 7.13
CA TYR A 176 -11.28 27.26 8.01
C TYR A 176 -12.16 25.99 7.93
N LYS A 177 -13.48 26.16 7.79
CA LYS A 177 -14.41 25.03 7.60
C LYS A 177 -14.09 24.26 6.31
N GLY A 178 -13.96 25.00 5.20
CA GLY A 178 -13.60 24.44 3.90
C GLY A 178 -12.23 23.75 3.91
N LEU A 179 -11.23 24.35 4.55
CA LEU A 179 -9.89 23.75 4.68
C LEU A 179 -9.94 22.37 5.38
N LYS A 180 -10.71 22.26 6.47
CA LYS A 180 -10.86 21.00 7.20
C LYS A 180 -11.52 19.92 6.35
N GLU A 181 -12.55 20.29 5.58
CA GLU A 181 -13.24 19.38 4.67
C GLU A 181 -12.32 18.92 3.53
N VAL A 182 -11.65 19.84 2.85
CA VAL A 182 -10.73 19.50 1.76
C VAL A 182 -9.59 18.63 2.25
N ARG A 183 -9.02 18.91 3.43
CA ARG A 183 -7.98 18.07 4.03
C ARG A 183 -8.45 16.63 4.23
N ARG A 184 -9.66 16.43 4.77
CA ARG A 184 -10.26 15.10 4.92
C ARG A 184 -10.39 14.41 3.55
N ILE A 185 -10.94 15.10 2.56
CA ILE A 185 -11.18 14.56 1.20
C ILE A 185 -9.88 14.13 0.52
N VAL A 186 -8.83 14.96 0.59
CA VAL A 186 -7.54 14.66 -0.04
C VAL A 186 -6.89 13.42 0.61
N LEU A 187 -6.91 13.34 1.94
CA LEU A 187 -6.34 12.20 2.68
C LEU A 187 -7.14 10.92 2.40
N ASP A 188 -8.47 10.97 2.42
CA ASP A 188 -9.33 9.82 2.12
C ASP A 188 -9.16 9.33 0.69
N THR A 189 -8.99 10.26 -0.26
CA THR A 189 -8.72 9.93 -1.66
C THR A 189 -7.39 9.20 -1.81
N MET A 190 -6.37 9.63 -1.06
CA MET A 190 -5.09 8.94 -0.98
C MET A 190 -5.20 7.58 -0.26
N ASN A 191 -6.17 7.40 0.64
CA ASN A 191 -6.52 6.14 1.30
C ASN A 191 -7.50 5.25 0.51
N ASN A 192 -7.63 5.48 -0.80
CA ASN A 192 -8.44 4.68 -1.73
C ASN A 192 -9.96 4.86 -1.64
N VAL A 193 -10.44 5.89 -0.95
CA VAL A 193 -11.82 6.36 -1.09
C VAL A 193 -11.92 7.19 -2.37
N HIS A 194 -13.07 7.22 -3.04
CA HIS A 194 -13.25 8.05 -4.23
C HIS A 194 -13.79 9.43 -3.82
N PRO A 195 -13.22 10.56 -4.30
CA PRO A 195 -13.64 11.91 -3.88
C PRO A 195 -15.11 12.21 -4.21
N ILE A 196 -15.67 11.56 -5.23
CA ILE A 196 -17.09 11.68 -5.57
C ILE A 196 -18.04 11.38 -4.39
N TYR A 197 -17.65 10.49 -3.48
CA TYR A 197 -18.46 10.18 -2.30
C TYR A 197 -18.52 11.38 -1.35
N ALA A 198 -17.39 12.07 -1.17
CA ALA A 198 -17.34 13.28 -0.38
C ALA A 198 -18.05 14.45 -1.08
N VAL A 199 -17.97 14.55 -2.41
CA VAL A 199 -18.75 15.56 -3.16
C VAL A 199 -20.25 15.36 -2.92
N LYS A 200 -20.75 14.12 -3.03
CA LYS A 200 -22.16 13.81 -2.73
C LYS A 200 -22.54 14.11 -1.28
N GLU A 201 -21.68 13.75 -0.33
CA GLU A 201 -21.86 14.07 1.09
C GLU A 201 -21.96 15.60 1.29
N LEU A 202 -21.06 16.38 0.69
CA LEU A 202 -21.06 17.85 0.81
C LEU A 202 -22.29 18.49 0.17
N MET A 203 -22.74 17.98 -0.99
CA MET A 203 -23.97 18.45 -1.62
C MET A 203 -25.18 18.26 -0.69
N ILE A 204 -25.31 17.07 -0.09
CA ILE A 204 -26.42 16.76 0.83
C ILE A 204 -26.31 17.63 2.09
N LYS A 205 -25.11 17.78 2.66
CA LYS A 205 -24.90 18.65 3.83
C LYS A 205 -25.25 20.11 3.55
N ARG A 206 -24.92 20.61 2.36
CA ARG A 206 -25.23 21.99 1.96
C ARG A 206 -26.73 22.22 1.81
N GLU A 207 -27.48 21.23 1.31
CA GLU A 207 -28.94 21.31 1.26
C GLU A 207 -29.56 21.20 2.66
N LEU A 208 -29.14 20.22 3.47
CA LEU A 208 -29.64 20.05 4.85
C LEU A 208 -29.35 21.27 5.75
N ALA A 209 -28.22 21.96 5.52
CA ALA A 209 -27.86 23.16 6.27
C ALA A 209 -28.78 24.36 6.00
N LYS A 210 -29.55 24.35 4.89
CA LYS A 210 -30.53 25.41 4.59
C LYS A 210 -31.79 25.28 5.45
N ASP A 211 -32.10 24.07 5.91
CA ASP A 211 -33.29 23.79 6.70
C ASP A 211 -33.05 24.08 8.19
N PRO A 212 -33.67 25.12 8.77
CA PRO A 212 -33.41 25.51 10.17
C PRO A 212 -33.88 24.47 11.18
N ALA A 213 -34.89 23.65 10.83
CA ALA A 213 -35.43 22.62 11.70
C ALA A 213 -34.42 21.49 12.02
N LEU A 214 -33.51 21.20 11.09
CA LEU A 214 -32.55 20.09 11.18
C LEU A 214 -31.17 20.53 11.70
N ALA A 215 -30.98 21.82 12.02
CA ALA A 215 -29.67 22.38 12.36
C ALA A 215 -29.02 21.77 13.60
N ASN A 216 -29.82 21.31 14.57
CA ASN A 216 -29.35 20.74 15.83
C ASN A 216 -29.42 19.20 15.87
N GLU A 217 -29.86 18.56 14.78
CA GLU A 217 -29.98 17.11 14.68
C GLU A 217 -28.75 16.48 14.01
N ASP A 218 -28.47 15.21 14.33
CA ASP A 218 -27.41 14.47 13.64
C ASP A 218 -27.85 14.06 12.23
N TRP A 219 -27.07 14.47 11.22
CA TRP A 219 -27.38 14.20 9.82
C TRP A 219 -26.92 12.82 9.32
N SER A 220 -26.34 11.98 10.18
CA SER A 220 -25.81 10.67 9.78
C SER A 220 -26.84 9.76 9.06
N ARG A 221 -28.13 9.91 9.38
CA ARG A 221 -29.23 9.18 8.73
C ARG A 221 -29.40 9.53 7.25
N PHE A 222 -29.17 10.78 6.88
CA PHE A 222 -29.32 11.28 5.51
C PHE A 222 -28.04 11.10 4.68
N LEU A 223 -26.91 10.88 5.36
CA LEU A 223 -25.62 10.75 4.70
C LEU A 223 -25.43 9.35 4.08
N PRO A 224 -25.08 9.27 2.79
CA PRO A 224 -24.84 7.98 2.14
C PRO A 224 -23.63 7.26 2.74
N ASN A 225 -23.83 6.03 3.22
CA ASN A 225 -22.76 5.24 3.81
C ASN A 225 -22.07 4.33 2.78
N PHE A 226 -20.96 4.80 2.19
CA PHE A 226 -20.20 4.05 1.18
C PHE A 226 -19.19 3.07 1.81
N LYS A 227 -19.57 2.36 2.87
CA LYS A 227 -18.75 1.29 3.44
C LYS A 227 -18.63 0.17 2.41
N LYS A 228 -17.39 -0.27 2.15
CA LYS A 228 -17.16 -1.49 1.38
C LYS A 228 -17.81 -2.66 2.10
N ARG A 229 -18.79 -3.31 1.46
CA ARG A 229 -19.30 -4.62 1.87
C ARG A 229 -18.20 -5.65 1.62
N THR A 230 -17.27 -5.74 2.55
CA THR A 230 -16.31 -6.84 2.59
C THR A 230 -16.96 -7.99 3.34
N LEU A 231 -16.92 -9.18 2.76
CA LEU A 231 -17.26 -10.39 3.50
C LEU A 231 -16.27 -10.49 4.65
N SER A 232 -16.77 -10.56 5.89
CA SER A 232 -15.95 -10.65 7.11
C SER A 232 -14.98 -11.83 7.08
N LYS A 233 -15.34 -12.88 6.34
CA LYS A 233 -14.51 -14.06 6.10
C LYS A 233 -14.33 -14.26 4.60
N ARG A 234 -13.08 -14.26 4.16
CA ARG A 234 -12.70 -14.77 2.84
C ARG A 234 -12.97 -16.29 2.83
N LYS A 235 -13.77 -16.78 1.88
CA LYS A 235 -13.93 -18.23 1.67
C LYS A 235 -12.54 -18.83 1.42
N LYS A 236 -12.12 -19.77 2.27
CA LYS A 236 -10.85 -20.49 2.09
C LYS A 236 -11.02 -21.40 0.87
N PRO A 237 -10.09 -21.38 -0.11
CA PRO A 237 -10.15 -22.35 -1.19
C PRO A 237 -9.98 -23.77 -0.65
N LEU A 238 -10.61 -24.76 -1.27
CA LEU A 238 -10.51 -26.18 -0.87
C LEU A 238 -9.07 -26.68 -0.84
N LYS A 239 -8.22 -26.19 -1.75
CA LYS A 239 -6.78 -26.44 -1.78
C LYS A 239 -6.05 -25.18 -1.32
N VAL A 240 -5.67 -25.13 -0.04
CA VAL A 240 -4.75 -24.12 0.48
C VAL A 240 -3.34 -24.66 0.31
N THR A 241 -2.52 -24.00 -0.51
CA THR A 241 -1.10 -24.32 -0.59
C THR A 241 -0.42 -23.87 0.70
N ASP A 242 0.09 -24.84 1.46
CA ASP A 242 0.81 -24.55 2.69
C ASP A 242 2.19 -23.96 2.34
N LYS A 243 2.41 -22.70 2.74
CA LYS A 243 3.64 -21.95 2.42
C LYS A 243 4.85 -22.46 3.19
N SER A 244 4.63 -23.20 4.29
CA SER A 244 5.69 -23.90 5.02
C SER A 244 6.51 -24.82 4.12
N LYS A 245 5.88 -25.39 3.07
CA LYS A 245 6.48 -26.31 2.12
C LYS A 245 7.36 -25.65 1.05
N LYS A 246 7.46 -24.31 1.04
CA LYS A 246 8.30 -23.56 0.09
C LYS A 246 9.29 -22.65 0.83
N PRO A 247 10.25 -23.22 1.59
CA PRO A 247 11.28 -22.43 2.25
C PRO A 247 12.13 -21.71 1.19
N TYR A 248 12.48 -20.46 1.49
CA TYR A 248 13.36 -19.68 0.63
C TYR A 248 14.77 -20.27 0.68
N THR A 249 15.26 -20.77 -0.46
CA THR A 249 16.67 -21.09 -0.66
C THR A 249 17.31 -19.98 -1.49
N PRO A 250 18.46 -19.42 -1.06
CA PRO A 250 19.17 -18.40 -1.83
C PRO A 250 19.82 -18.98 -3.09
N PHE A 251 20.01 -20.31 -3.13
CA PHE A 251 20.56 -21.00 -4.28
C PHE A 251 19.45 -21.37 -5.26
N PRO A 252 19.59 -21.02 -6.55
CA PRO A 252 18.65 -21.48 -7.57
C PRO A 252 18.74 -23.01 -7.71
N PRO A 253 17.63 -23.70 -8.05
CA PRO A 253 17.70 -25.12 -8.38
C PRO A 253 18.60 -25.33 -9.61
N PRO A 254 19.24 -26.51 -9.74
CA PRO A 254 20.00 -26.84 -10.93
C PRO A 254 19.09 -26.74 -12.16
N ARG A 255 19.63 -26.18 -13.25
CA ARG A 255 18.91 -26.14 -14.53
C ARG A 255 18.69 -27.58 -15.00
N GLU A 256 17.54 -27.84 -15.62
CA GLU A 256 17.33 -29.12 -16.29
C GLU A 256 18.38 -29.27 -17.40
N LYS A 257 19.09 -30.40 -17.39
CA LYS A 257 20.17 -30.68 -18.34
C LYS A 257 19.60 -30.79 -19.75
N SER A 258 20.31 -30.27 -20.76
CA SER A 258 19.85 -30.42 -22.14
C SER A 258 19.96 -31.88 -22.58
N LYS A 259 19.27 -32.25 -23.67
CA LYS A 259 19.41 -33.60 -24.26
C LYS A 259 20.87 -33.91 -24.64
N ILE A 260 21.63 -32.89 -25.03
CA ILE A 260 23.05 -33.02 -25.38
C ILE A 260 23.86 -33.30 -24.11
N ASP A 261 23.62 -32.54 -23.04
CA ASP A 261 24.31 -32.75 -21.76
C ASP A 261 24.02 -34.13 -21.18
N LEU A 262 22.76 -34.59 -21.25
CA LEU A 262 22.38 -35.95 -20.86
C LEU A 262 23.12 -37.03 -21.67
N GLN A 263 23.33 -36.79 -22.96
CA GLN A 263 24.07 -37.72 -23.82
C GLN A 263 25.58 -37.67 -23.56
N ILE A 264 26.13 -36.50 -23.23
CA ILE A 264 27.54 -36.35 -22.86
C ILE A 264 27.80 -37.05 -21.53
N GLU A 265 26.90 -36.89 -20.55
CA GLU A 265 26.97 -37.57 -19.25
C GLU A 265 26.78 -39.09 -19.35
N SER A 266 25.89 -39.57 -20.22
CA SER A 266 25.71 -41.02 -20.43
C SER A 266 26.85 -41.66 -21.24
N GLY A 267 27.77 -40.85 -21.79
CA GLY A 267 28.84 -41.30 -22.69
C GLY A 267 28.33 -41.71 -24.08
N GLU A 268 27.01 -41.71 -24.30
CA GLU A 268 26.42 -42.04 -25.58
C GLU A 268 26.75 -40.99 -26.63
N TYR A 269 26.98 -39.74 -26.26
CA TYR A 269 27.36 -38.70 -27.21
C TYR A 269 28.64 -39.06 -27.99
N PHE A 270 29.61 -39.70 -27.33
CA PHE A 270 30.91 -40.03 -27.89
C PHE A 270 30.91 -41.35 -28.70
N LEU A 271 29.89 -42.20 -28.56
CA LEU A 271 29.81 -43.44 -29.32
C LEU A 271 29.38 -43.19 -30.77
N SER A 272 30.06 -43.85 -31.71
CA SER A 272 29.66 -43.85 -33.12
C SER A 272 28.27 -44.49 -33.29
N LYS A 273 27.57 -44.16 -34.38
CA LYS A 273 26.24 -44.74 -34.67
C LYS A 273 26.29 -46.26 -34.74
N GLU A 274 27.38 -46.82 -35.24
CA GLU A 274 27.60 -48.27 -35.33
C GLU A 274 27.84 -48.91 -33.95
N ALA A 275 28.62 -48.25 -33.08
CA ALA A 275 28.85 -48.72 -31.71
C ALA A 275 27.55 -48.70 -30.89
N LYS A 276 26.69 -47.69 -31.10
CA LYS A 276 25.33 -47.63 -30.50
C LYS A 276 24.46 -48.79 -31.00
N ALA A 277 24.44 -49.03 -32.31
CA ALA A 277 23.65 -50.10 -32.90
C ALA A 277 24.09 -51.49 -32.43
N ARG A 278 25.40 -51.70 -32.24
CA ARG A 278 25.96 -52.95 -31.67
C ARG A 278 25.49 -53.16 -30.23
N LYS A 279 25.62 -52.14 -29.38
CA LYS A 279 25.18 -52.18 -27.99
C LYS A 279 23.66 -52.41 -27.86
N ASP A 280 22.88 -51.81 -28.75
CA ASP A 280 21.43 -52.03 -28.82
C ASP A 280 21.08 -53.46 -29.26
N ARG A 281 21.82 -54.03 -30.22
CA ARG A 281 21.64 -55.43 -30.65
C ARG A 281 21.99 -56.38 -29.51
N GLU A 282 23.11 -56.19 -28.84
CA GLU A 282 23.52 -56.99 -27.67
C GLU A 282 22.46 -56.94 -26.57
N ARG A 283 21.96 -55.74 -26.24
CA ARG A 283 20.87 -55.57 -25.26
C ARG A 283 19.59 -56.31 -25.67
N ARG A 284 19.22 -56.31 -26.95
CA ARG A 284 18.04 -57.05 -27.46
C ARG A 284 18.25 -58.55 -27.39
N GLU A 285 19.44 -59.03 -27.72
CA GLU A 285 19.79 -60.45 -27.63
C GLU A 285 19.76 -60.94 -26.18
N GLU A 286 20.32 -60.18 -25.24
CA GLU A 286 20.26 -60.47 -23.81
C GLU A 286 18.83 -60.46 -23.29
N ALA A 287 18.02 -59.46 -23.64
CA ALA A 287 16.62 -59.40 -23.26
C ALA A 287 15.81 -60.59 -23.82
N SER A 288 16.12 -61.02 -25.05
CA SER A 288 15.52 -62.21 -25.66
C SER A 288 15.93 -63.49 -24.93
N ARG A 289 17.22 -63.62 -24.58
CA ARG A 289 17.74 -64.74 -23.77
C ARG A 289 17.08 -64.78 -22.39
N ALA A 290 16.95 -63.64 -21.72
CA ALA A 290 16.27 -63.54 -20.42
C ALA A 290 14.79 -63.96 -20.52
N LYS A 291 14.05 -63.44 -21.51
CA LYS A 291 12.65 -63.87 -21.74
C LYS A 291 12.54 -65.35 -22.08
N ARG A 292 13.49 -65.91 -22.83
CA ARG A 292 13.54 -67.35 -23.11
C ARG A 292 13.75 -68.14 -21.82
N GLN A 293 14.65 -67.70 -20.94
CA GLN A 293 14.87 -68.32 -19.63
C GLN A 293 13.63 -68.19 -18.73
N GLU A 294 12.95 -67.05 -18.71
CA GLU A 294 11.69 -66.88 -17.96
C GLU A 294 10.60 -67.81 -18.48
N LYS A 295 10.41 -67.89 -19.80
CA LYS A 295 9.45 -68.83 -20.41
C LYS A 295 9.80 -70.29 -20.14
N MET A 296 11.09 -70.64 -20.13
CA MET A 296 11.53 -71.98 -19.75
C MET A 296 11.21 -72.27 -18.29
N LYS A 297 11.47 -71.32 -17.38
CA LYS A 297 11.09 -71.43 -15.95
C LYS A 297 9.58 -71.49 -15.74
N GLU A 298 8.79 -70.77 -16.53
CA GLU A 298 7.32 -70.87 -16.50
C GLU A 298 6.84 -72.24 -16.99
N ARG A 299 7.39 -72.76 -18.10
CA ARG A 299 7.09 -74.12 -18.58
C ARG A 299 7.50 -75.19 -17.57
N GLU A 300 8.66 -75.06 -16.94
CA GLU A 300 9.11 -75.97 -15.88
C GLU A 300 8.16 -75.94 -14.68
N LYS A 301 7.60 -74.77 -14.31
CA LYS A 301 6.58 -74.67 -13.27
C LYS A 301 5.25 -75.32 -13.67
N GLU A 302 4.89 -75.28 -14.95
CA GLU A 302 3.66 -75.89 -15.47
C GLU A 302 3.74 -77.43 -15.54
N PHE A 303 4.95 -77.98 -15.71
CA PHE A 303 5.21 -79.42 -15.68
C PHE A 303 5.34 -80.02 -14.26
N VAL A 304 5.42 -79.18 -13.22
CA VAL A 304 5.32 -79.63 -11.84
C VAL A 304 3.84 -79.69 -11.46
N PRO A 305 3.29 -80.87 -11.12
CA PRO A 305 1.90 -80.98 -10.70
C PRO A 305 1.61 -80.02 -9.52
N PRO A 306 0.50 -79.27 -9.56
CA PRO A 306 0.08 -78.46 -8.42
C PRO A 306 0.01 -79.34 -7.17
N LYS A 307 0.65 -78.92 -6.08
CA LYS A 307 0.51 -79.63 -4.81
C LYS A 307 -0.94 -79.46 -4.32
N GLU A 308 -1.71 -80.54 -4.37
CA GLU A 308 -3.05 -80.59 -3.78
C GLU A 308 -2.96 -80.41 -2.26
N PRO A 309 -3.82 -79.57 -1.66
CA PRO A 309 -3.94 -79.51 -0.20
C PRO A 309 -4.54 -80.83 0.28
N GLY A 310 -3.78 -81.56 1.07
CA GLY A 310 -4.00 -82.98 1.36
C GLY A 310 -5.36 -83.33 1.95
N VAL A 311 -5.83 -84.53 1.58
CA VAL A 311 -6.69 -85.36 2.42
C VAL A 311 -5.96 -86.67 2.67
N GLU A 312 -5.44 -86.82 3.88
CA GLU A 312 -5.00 -88.11 4.41
C GLU A 312 -6.16 -89.11 4.36
N LYS A 313 -5.99 -90.24 3.67
CA LYS A 313 -6.63 -91.50 4.08
C LYS A 313 -5.69 -92.69 3.90
N GLU A 314 -5.31 -93.25 5.04
CA GLU A 314 -4.70 -94.56 5.21
C GLU A 314 -5.41 -95.65 4.39
N ARG A 315 -4.61 -96.51 3.74
CA ARG A 315 -4.93 -97.94 3.64
C ARG A 315 -3.70 -98.79 3.94
N LYS A 316 -3.71 -99.40 5.13
CA LYS A 316 -2.83 -100.49 5.56
C LYS A 316 -2.98 -101.71 4.64
N ARG A 317 -1.86 -102.26 4.18
CA ARG A 317 -1.65 -103.72 4.09
C ARG A 317 -0.24 -104.06 4.56
N LYS A 318 -0.18 -104.88 5.62
CA LYS A 318 1.02 -105.48 6.23
C LYS A 318 1.71 -106.42 5.24
N ARG A 319 3.04 -106.31 5.14
CA ARG A 319 3.98 -107.46 5.10
C ARG A 319 5.13 -107.13 6.08
N LYS A 320 5.27 -107.96 7.13
CA LYS A 320 6.51 -108.21 7.91
C LYS A 320 7.41 -109.13 7.06
N GLU A 321 8.72 -109.31 7.19
CA GLU A 321 9.83 -108.93 8.09
C GLU A 321 10.96 -108.32 7.22
N GLY A 322 12.11 -107.80 7.66
CA GLY A 322 12.83 -107.53 8.92
C GLY A 322 13.82 -106.40 8.55
N GLU A 323 14.81 -105.93 9.28
CA GLU A 323 15.47 -106.23 10.54
C GLU A 323 16.40 -105.00 10.77
N ASN A 324 16.53 -104.55 12.01
CA ASN A 324 17.59 -103.71 12.61
C ASN A 324 18.28 -102.53 11.90
N GLY A 325 18.41 -101.44 12.68
CA GLY A 325 19.66 -100.68 12.75
C GLY A 325 19.51 -99.16 12.66
N GLU A 326 19.69 -98.47 13.80
CA GLU A 326 20.44 -97.19 14.00
C GLU A 326 20.06 -95.96 13.12
N GLU A 327 20.10 -94.70 13.52
CA GLU A 327 20.64 -93.96 14.66
C GLU A 327 20.18 -92.49 14.49
N LYS A 328 20.05 -91.76 15.62
CA LYS A 328 20.43 -90.32 15.80
C LYS A 328 19.72 -89.22 14.97
N LYS A 329 19.53 -87.98 15.43
CA LYS A 329 19.53 -87.23 16.70
C LYS A 329 19.25 -85.76 16.32
N LYS A 330 18.82 -84.95 17.30
CA LYS A 330 18.83 -83.45 17.40
C LYS A 330 17.63 -82.71 16.76
N LYS A 331 16.64 -82.17 17.49
CA LYS A 331 16.64 -81.10 18.55
C LYS A 331 17.58 -79.95 18.15
N LYS A 332 17.22 -78.66 18.03
CA LYS A 332 16.39 -77.72 18.82
C LYS A 332 16.40 -76.43 17.96
N LYS A 333 15.32 -75.65 17.85
CA LYS A 333 14.83 -74.64 18.82
C LYS A 333 15.83 -73.50 19.10
N LYS A 334 15.33 -72.26 18.92
CA LYS A 334 15.92 -70.91 19.17
C LYS A 334 16.80 -70.39 18.01
N SER A 335 16.68 -69.13 17.59
CA SER A 335 16.34 -67.92 18.34
C SER A 335 15.79 -66.79 17.46
N LYS A 336 14.62 -66.24 17.85
CA LYS A 336 14.38 -64.79 17.83
C LYS A 336 15.35 -64.15 18.82
N ALA A 337 16.06 -63.10 18.42
CA ALA A 337 16.38 -61.92 19.22
C ALA A 337 17.28 -60.95 18.43
N ASN A 338 17.07 -59.65 18.71
CA ASN A 338 17.84 -58.46 18.39
C ASN A 338 17.53 -57.77 17.04
N GLY A 339 17.37 -56.45 16.97
CA GLY A 339 17.78 -55.42 17.93
C GLY A 339 16.88 -54.18 17.95
N GLU A 340 16.79 -53.65 19.17
CA GLU A 340 16.44 -52.29 19.56
C GLU A 340 17.43 -51.24 19.02
N VAL A 341 16.86 -50.06 18.72
CA VAL A 341 17.28 -48.72 19.18
C VAL A 341 18.67 -48.22 18.79
N ASP A 342 18.69 -47.05 18.16
CA ASP A 342 19.61 -46.01 18.59
C ASP A 342 18.99 -44.62 18.41
N SER A 343 19.43 -43.74 19.31
CA SER A 343 19.01 -42.34 19.49
C SER A 343 19.58 -41.39 18.45
#